data_AF-A0A1I4CSH6-F1
#
_entry.id   AF-A0A1I4CSH6-F1
#
_cell.length_a   1.000
_cell.length_b   1.000
_cell.length_c   1.000
_cell.angle_alpha   90.00
_cell.angle_beta   90.00
_cell.angle_gamma   90.00
#
_symmetry.space_group_name_H-M   'P 1'
#
loop_
_entity.id
_entity.type
_entity.pdbx_description
1 polymer ?
#
loop_
_entity_poly.entity_id
_entity_poly.type
_entity_poly.pdbx_seq_one_letter_code
_entity_poly.pdbx_strand_id
1 'polypeptide(L)'
;MVLALLEGRGEIPTPVPLDEHLQRWAEQRGLRVRALETLEQQLAALDCVPPQEQALVLRQRLDRSDDWRAAAERILGYYRTGDLPAWFDEELASPGLDRQAAALEARARDCLLDSRNRRWLPRLAAELRQSGVFVAVGALHLTGPAGLLEGLRRHGYAVYPEPP
;
A
#
# COMPACT_ATOMS: atom_id res chain seq x y z
N MET A 1 -6.75 -1.12 -8.98
CA MET A 1 -6.97 -2.07 -10.11
C MET A 1 -7.71 -1.42 -11.28
N VAL A 2 -8.79 -0.65 -11.07
CA VAL A 2 -9.51 0.05 -12.16
C VAL A 2 -8.62 1.07 -12.89
N LEU A 3 -7.80 1.84 -12.17
CA LEU A 3 -6.93 2.85 -12.77
C LEU A 3 -5.86 2.20 -13.69
N ALA A 4 -5.12 1.21 -13.19
CA ALA A 4 -4.16 0.44 -13.99
C ALA A 4 -4.77 -0.25 -15.22
N LEU A 5 -6.06 -0.64 -15.16
CA LEU A 5 -6.77 -1.27 -16.28
C LEU A 5 -7.14 -0.27 -17.39
N LEU A 6 -7.51 0.96 -17.02
CA LEU A 6 -7.78 2.06 -17.96
C LEU A 6 -6.48 2.60 -18.57
N GLU A 7 -5.42 2.65 -17.77
CA GLU A 7 -4.06 3.00 -18.21
C GLU A 7 -3.51 1.99 -19.22
N GLY A 8 -3.68 0.68 -18.97
CA GLY A 8 -3.28 -0.38 -19.90
C GLY A 8 -4.04 -0.39 -21.23
N ARG A 9 -5.18 0.31 -21.33
CA ARG A 9 -5.96 0.47 -22.56
C ARG A 9 -5.57 1.71 -23.39
N GLY A 10 -4.67 2.56 -22.88
CA GLY A 10 -4.17 3.73 -23.61
C GLY A 10 -5.21 4.85 -23.78
N GLU A 11 -6.30 4.82 -23.00
CA GLU A 11 -7.39 5.80 -23.08
C GLU A 11 -7.01 7.16 -22.45
N ILE A 12 -5.90 7.22 -21.71
CA ILE A 12 -5.33 8.44 -21.12
C ILE A 12 -3.80 8.40 -21.31
N PRO A 13 -3.14 9.49 -21.76
CA PRO A 13 -1.68 9.58 -21.74
C PRO A 13 -1.18 9.46 -20.30
N THR A 14 -0.44 8.40 -19.98
CA THR A 14 0.04 8.18 -18.62
C THR A 14 1.35 8.91 -18.37
N PRO A 15 1.42 9.77 -17.34
CA PRO A 15 2.68 9.98 -16.65
C PRO A 15 3.19 8.62 -16.18
N VAL A 16 4.49 8.39 -16.26
CA VAL A 16 5.09 7.14 -15.78
C VAL A 16 4.68 6.93 -14.31
N PRO A 17 4.18 5.73 -13.94
CA PRO A 17 3.89 5.39 -12.54
C PRO A 17 5.09 5.66 -11.63
N LEU A 18 4.83 6.09 -10.39
CA LEU A 18 5.87 6.46 -9.43
C LEU A 18 6.87 5.31 -9.20
N ASP A 19 6.39 4.07 -9.11
CA ASP A 19 7.23 2.89 -8.90
C ASP A 19 8.22 2.67 -10.03
N GLU A 20 7.77 2.81 -11.28
CA GLU A 20 8.64 2.70 -12.46
C GLU A 20 9.60 3.90 -12.55
N HIS A 21 9.13 5.10 -12.20
CA HIS A 21 9.99 6.27 -12.11
C HIS A 21 11.14 6.06 -11.11
N LEU A 22 10.85 5.55 -9.92
CA LEU A 22 11.84 5.28 -8.87
C LEU A 22 12.81 4.16 -9.27
N GLN A 23 12.32 3.09 -9.92
CA GLN A 23 13.17 2.02 -10.42
C GLN A 23 14.17 2.54 -11.46
N ARG A 24 13.71 3.28 -12.47
CA ARG A 24 14.60 3.87 -13.48
C ARG A 24 15.55 4.91 -12.88
N TRP A 25 15.09 5.70 -11.91
CA TRP A 25 15.92 6.66 -11.18
C TRP A 25 17.08 5.96 -10.45
N ALA A 26 16.83 4.78 -9.88
CA ALA A 26 17.84 3.97 -9.21
C ALA A 26 18.84 3.36 -10.21
N GLU A 27 18.34 2.81 -11.32
CA GLU A 27 19.16 2.27 -12.40
C GLU A 27 20.10 3.32 -13.01
N GLN A 28 19.58 4.51 -13.32
CA GLN A 28 20.35 5.63 -13.87
C GLN A 28 21.46 6.11 -12.91
N ARG A 29 21.28 5.91 -11.60
CA ARG A 29 22.28 6.22 -10.57
C ARG A 29 23.21 5.05 -10.25
N GLY A 30 23.03 3.90 -10.89
CA GLY A 30 23.79 2.68 -10.57
C GLY A 30 23.56 2.16 -9.16
N LEU A 31 22.41 2.47 -8.55
CA LEU A 31 22.08 1.99 -7.21
C LEU A 31 21.74 0.50 -7.25
N ARG A 32 22.17 -0.23 -6.22
CA ARG A 32 21.79 -1.63 -6.05
C ARG A 32 20.33 -1.71 -5.61
N VAL A 33 19.47 -2.24 -6.48
CA VAL A 33 18.05 -2.47 -6.16
C VAL A 33 17.88 -3.82 -5.47
N ARG A 34 17.12 -3.84 -4.36
CA ARG A 34 16.72 -5.06 -3.64
C ARG A 34 15.21 -5.03 -3.40
N ALA A 35 14.53 -6.10 -3.79
CA ALA A 35 13.11 -6.27 -3.48
C ALA A 35 12.90 -6.76 -2.04
N LEU A 36 11.84 -6.30 -1.38
CA LEU A 36 11.47 -6.75 -0.02
C LEU A 36 10.82 -8.13 -0.02
N GLU A 37 10.26 -8.54 -1.15
CA GLU A 37 9.61 -9.82 -1.39
C GLU A 37 9.85 -10.35 -2.80
N THR A 38 9.52 -11.62 -3.03
CA THR A 38 9.53 -12.23 -4.36
C THR A 38 8.18 -12.03 -5.06
N LEU A 39 8.14 -12.27 -6.37
CA LEU A 39 6.90 -12.21 -7.15
C LEU A 39 5.85 -13.19 -6.62
N GLU A 40 6.25 -14.40 -6.25
CA GLU A 40 5.35 -15.43 -5.70
C GLU A 40 4.74 -14.98 -4.37
N GLN A 41 5.52 -14.32 -3.52
CA GLN A 41 5.03 -13.77 -2.25
C GLN A 41 4.01 -12.65 -2.47
N GLN A 42 4.23 -11.82 -3.49
CA GLN A 42 3.30 -10.75 -3.85
C GLN A 42 1.99 -11.33 -4.43
N LEU A 43 2.07 -12.29 -5.35
CA LEU A 43 0.92 -12.97 -5.93
C LEU A 43 0.10 -13.70 -4.85
N ALA A 44 0.76 -14.42 -3.95
CA ALA A 44 0.08 -15.09 -2.84
C ALA A 44 -0.67 -14.11 -1.91
N ALA A 45 -0.18 -12.88 -1.76
CA ALA A 45 -0.89 -11.85 -0.99
C ALA A 45 -2.14 -11.33 -1.73
N LEU A 46 -2.07 -11.20 -3.06
CA LEU A 46 -3.20 -10.81 -3.91
C LEU A 46 -4.30 -11.88 -3.94
N ASP A 47 -3.91 -13.16 -3.92
CA ASP A 47 -4.81 -14.31 -3.97
C ASP A 47 -5.35 -14.74 -2.59
N CYS A 48 -5.03 -14.00 -1.52
CA CYS A 48 -5.38 -14.39 -0.15
C CYS A 48 -6.90 -14.50 0.11
N VAL A 49 -7.71 -13.68 -0.57
CA VAL A 49 -9.17 -13.74 -0.51
C VAL A 49 -9.70 -14.31 -1.82
N PRO A 50 -10.46 -15.42 -1.80
CA PRO A 50 -11.01 -16.03 -3.01
C PRO A 50 -11.78 -15.03 -3.89
N PRO A 51 -11.68 -15.10 -5.23
CA PRO A 51 -12.36 -14.16 -6.12
C PRO A 51 -13.88 -14.07 -5.90
N GLN A 52 -14.53 -15.18 -5.55
CA GLN A 52 -15.97 -15.22 -5.27
C GLN A 52 -16.33 -14.41 -4.02
N GLU A 53 -15.45 -14.40 -3.02
CA GLU A 53 -15.60 -13.58 -1.82
C GLU A 53 -15.29 -12.11 -2.12
N GLN A 54 -14.24 -11.82 -2.89
CA GLN A 54 -13.94 -10.45 -3.34
C GLN A 54 -15.07 -9.84 -4.17
N ALA A 55 -15.78 -10.66 -4.97
CA ALA A 55 -16.92 -10.21 -5.76
C ALA A 55 -18.06 -9.65 -4.90
N LEU A 56 -18.25 -10.16 -3.67
CA LEU A 56 -19.23 -9.60 -2.72
C LEU A 56 -18.85 -8.16 -2.34
N VAL A 57 -17.59 -7.94 -1.97
CA VAL A 57 -17.07 -6.61 -1.61
C VAL A 57 -17.20 -5.66 -2.79
N LEU A 58 -16.74 -6.09 -3.98
CA LEU A 58 -16.82 -5.29 -5.20
C LEU A 58 -18.25 -4.89 -5.53
N ARG A 59 -19.21 -5.81 -5.44
CA ARG A 59 -20.63 -5.51 -5.70
C ARG A 59 -21.16 -4.43 -4.74
N GLN A 60 -20.93 -4.56 -3.44
CA GLN A 60 -21.40 -3.56 -2.47
C GLN A 60 -20.77 -2.18 -2.68
N ARG A 61 -19.51 -2.15 -3.10
CA ARG A 61 -18.82 -0.92 -3.46
C ARG A 61 -19.38 -0.28 -4.75
N LEU A 62 -19.81 -1.09 -5.72
CA LEU A 62 -20.46 -0.61 -6.94
C LEU A 62 -21.89 -0.11 -6.69
N ASP A 63 -22.62 -0.73 -5.77
CA ASP A 63 -23.98 -0.31 -5.39
C ASP A 63 -23.99 1.08 -4.70
N ARG A 64 -22.83 1.60 -4.30
CA ARG A 64 -22.64 2.93 -3.70
C ARG A 64 -21.67 3.79 -4.52
N SER A 65 -21.78 3.70 -5.85
CA SER A 65 -20.79 4.28 -6.76
C SER A 65 -20.62 5.80 -6.66
N ASP A 66 -21.66 6.51 -6.23
CA ASP A 66 -21.68 7.98 -6.22
C ASP A 66 -20.67 8.58 -5.22
N ASP A 67 -20.21 7.78 -4.25
CA ASP A 67 -19.26 8.20 -3.21
C ASP A 67 -17.79 8.09 -3.62
N TRP A 68 -17.47 7.43 -4.74
CA TRP A 68 -16.09 7.10 -5.11
C TRP A 68 -15.22 8.32 -5.40
N ARG A 69 -15.78 9.36 -6.03
CA ARG A 69 -15.01 10.58 -6.34
C ARG A 69 -14.61 11.31 -5.07
N ALA A 70 -15.53 11.45 -4.12
CA ALA A 70 -15.24 12.06 -2.83
C ALA A 70 -14.23 11.23 -2.03
N ALA A 71 -14.33 9.90 -2.06
CA ALA A 71 -13.34 9.02 -1.44
C ALA A 71 -11.95 9.17 -2.09
N ALA A 72 -11.87 9.21 -3.42
CA ALA A 72 -10.61 9.43 -4.13
C ALA A 72 -9.97 10.78 -3.80
N GLU A 73 -10.77 11.85 -3.72
CA GLU A 73 -10.31 13.18 -3.32
C GLU A 73 -9.74 13.20 -1.90
N ARG A 74 -10.39 12.52 -0.94
CA ARG A 74 -9.88 12.38 0.44
C ARG A 74 -8.57 11.61 0.49
N ILE A 75 -8.51 10.45 -0.15
CA ILE A 75 -7.29 9.62 -0.20
C ILE A 75 -6.11 10.40 -0.81
N LEU A 76 -6.34 11.13 -1.91
CA LEU A 76 -5.32 12.00 -2.49
C LEU A 76 -4.93 13.15 -1.55
N GLY A 77 -5.88 13.69 -0.79
CA GLY A 77 -5.64 14.68 0.25
C GLY A 77 -4.68 14.16 1.33
N TYR A 78 -4.94 12.95 1.86
CA TYR A 78 -4.06 12.31 2.84
C TYR A 78 -2.65 12.07 2.26
N TYR A 79 -2.57 11.57 1.03
CA TYR A 79 -1.27 11.33 0.38
C TYR A 79 -0.45 12.63 0.23
N ARG A 80 -1.07 13.72 -0.22
CA ARG A 80 -0.39 15.01 -0.44
C ARG A 80 0.04 15.70 0.85
N THR A 81 -0.73 15.52 1.92
CA THR A 81 -0.46 16.13 3.23
C THR A 81 0.41 15.25 4.13
N GLY A 82 0.60 13.98 3.77
CA GLY A 82 1.28 13.01 4.61
C GLY A 82 0.47 12.57 5.83
N ASP A 83 -0.85 12.80 5.86
CA ASP A 83 -1.73 12.40 6.95
C ASP A 83 -2.05 10.90 6.91
N LEU A 84 -1.02 10.11 7.23
CA LEU A 84 -1.08 8.66 7.26
C LEU A 84 -2.03 8.10 8.33
N PRO A 85 -2.18 8.71 9.54
CA PRO A 85 -3.18 8.27 10.51
C PRO A 85 -4.62 8.41 9.98
N ALA A 86 -4.99 9.55 9.40
CA ALA A 86 -6.35 9.74 8.89
C ALA A 86 -6.66 8.77 7.74
N TRP A 87 -5.70 8.50 6.85
CA TRP A 87 -5.89 7.49 5.82
C TRP A 87 -6.09 6.09 6.42
N PHE A 88 -5.31 5.72 7.44
CA PHE A 88 -5.47 4.43 8.09
C PHE A 88 -6.86 4.28 8.73
N ASP A 89 -7.36 5.33 9.39
CA ASP A 89 -8.68 5.31 10.01
C ASP A 89 -9.82 5.17 8.98
N GLU A 90 -9.72 5.85 7.82
CA GLU A 90 -10.70 5.68 6.73
C GLU A 90 -10.67 4.25 6.16
N GLU A 91 -9.48 3.66 6.00
CA GLU A 91 -9.33 2.27 5.55
C GLU A 91 -9.96 1.28 6.56
N LEU A 92 -9.81 1.51 7.87
CA LEU A 92 -10.44 0.69 8.91
C LEU A 92 -11.95 0.83 8.99
N ALA A 93 -12.49 1.99 8.59
CA ALA A 93 -13.92 2.25 8.67
C ALA A 93 -14.73 1.43 7.66
N SER A 94 -14.12 0.92 6.59
CA SER A 94 -14.75 0.13 5.52
C SER A 94 -16.15 0.65 5.14
N PRO A 95 -16.28 1.96 4.82
CA PRO A 95 -17.60 2.58 4.72
C PRO A 95 -18.41 1.96 3.59
N GLY A 96 -19.68 1.67 3.89
CA GLY A 96 -20.61 1.13 2.92
C GLY A 96 -20.63 -0.39 2.78
N LEU A 97 -19.77 -1.11 3.50
CA LEU A 97 -19.80 -2.57 3.56
C LEU A 97 -20.69 -3.07 4.69
N ASP A 98 -21.37 -4.19 4.44
CA ASP A 98 -21.97 -4.96 5.54
C ASP A 98 -20.90 -5.69 6.36
N ARG A 99 -21.33 -6.36 7.45
CA ARG A 99 -20.40 -7.07 8.35
C ARG A 99 -19.57 -8.14 7.62
N GLN A 100 -20.16 -8.86 6.67
CA GLN A 100 -19.48 -9.95 5.97
C GLN A 100 -18.43 -9.37 5.02
N ALA A 101 -18.81 -8.38 4.21
CA ALA A 101 -17.90 -7.72 3.29
C ALA A 101 -16.77 -6.97 4.03
N ALA A 102 -17.06 -6.30 5.14
CA ALA A 102 -16.05 -5.65 5.97
C ALA A 102 -15.04 -6.65 6.56
N ALA A 103 -15.48 -7.84 6.96
CA ALA A 103 -14.58 -8.89 7.44
C ALA A 103 -13.65 -9.41 6.32
N LEU A 104 -14.16 -9.52 5.09
CA LEU A 104 -13.37 -9.90 3.92
C LEU A 104 -12.34 -8.83 3.57
N GLU A 105 -12.73 -7.56 3.63
CA GLU A 105 -11.82 -6.43 3.40
C GLU A 105 -10.73 -6.35 4.47
N ALA A 106 -11.07 -6.57 5.75
CA ALA A 106 -10.09 -6.67 6.83
C ALA A 106 -9.09 -7.82 6.61
N ARG A 107 -9.55 -8.98 6.11
CA ARG A 107 -8.67 -10.10 5.74
C ARG A 107 -7.76 -9.73 4.57
N ALA A 108 -8.30 -9.08 3.54
CA ALA A 108 -7.50 -8.59 2.41
C ALA A 108 -6.42 -7.61 2.89
N ARG A 109 -6.78 -6.68 3.78
CA ARG A 109 -5.85 -5.72 4.39
C ARG A 109 -4.73 -6.41 5.17
N ASP A 110 -5.03 -7.42 6.01
CA ASP A 110 -3.95 -8.16 6.70
C ASP A 110 -3.01 -8.84 5.71
N CYS A 111 -3.53 -9.47 4.66
CA CYS A 111 -2.69 -10.14 3.67
C CYS A 111 -1.85 -9.18 2.82
N LEU A 112 -2.44 -8.07 2.38
CA LEU A 112 -1.82 -7.09 1.51
C LEU A 112 -0.90 -6.11 2.26
N LEU A 113 -1.08 -5.91 3.57
CA LEU A 113 -0.30 -4.96 4.35
C LEU A 113 0.37 -5.64 5.55
N ASP A 114 -0.39 -6.03 6.56
CA ASP A 114 0.16 -6.39 7.88
C ASP A 114 1.07 -7.63 7.82
N SER A 115 0.64 -8.67 7.12
CA SER A 115 1.42 -9.89 6.87
C SER A 115 2.68 -9.62 6.06
N ARG A 116 2.62 -8.71 5.07
CA ARG A 116 3.78 -8.30 4.26
C ARG A 116 4.77 -7.52 5.11
N ASN A 117 4.29 -6.52 5.87
CA ASN A 117 5.11 -5.72 6.78
C ASN A 117 5.85 -6.60 7.80
N ARG A 118 5.16 -7.57 8.42
CA ARG A 118 5.78 -8.53 9.35
C ARG A 118 6.93 -9.32 8.71
N ARG A 119 6.79 -9.73 7.44
CA ARG A 119 7.84 -10.43 6.69
C ARG A 119 8.99 -9.50 6.29
N TRP A 120 8.69 -8.26 5.93
CA TRP A 120 9.70 -7.31 5.44
C TRP A 120 10.54 -6.71 6.57
N LEU A 121 9.97 -6.49 7.75
CA LEU A 121 10.63 -5.80 8.87
C LEU A 121 12.01 -6.35 9.23
N PRO A 122 12.22 -7.68 9.40
CA PRO A 122 13.54 -8.22 9.69
C PRO A 122 14.57 -7.96 8.57
N ARG A 123 14.13 -8.02 7.30
CA ARG A 123 14.99 -7.73 6.14
C ARG A 123 15.35 -6.24 6.11
N LEU A 124 14.36 -5.36 6.29
CA LEU A 124 14.55 -3.91 6.36
C LEU A 124 15.52 -3.53 7.48
N ALA A 125 15.32 -4.06 8.69
CA ALA A 125 16.20 -3.80 9.83
C ALA A 125 17.64 -4.31 9.61
N ALA A 126 17.83 -5.37 8.81
CA ALA A 126 19.17 -5.84 8.45
C ALA A 126 19.86 -4.91 7.43
N GLU A 127 19.13 -4.45 6.40
CA GLU A 127 19.66 -3.54 5.37
C GLU A 127 19.94 -2.14 5.96
N LEU A 128 19.04 -1.60 6.81
CA LEU A 128 19.19 -0.27 7.40
C LEU A 128 20.43 -0.12 8.31
N ARG A 129 20.96 -1.22 8.86
CA ARG A 129 22.24 -1.20 9.61
C ARG A 129 23.45 -0.85 8.76
N GLN A 130 23.36 -0.99 7.44
CA GLN A 130 24.46 -0.71 6.53
C GLN A 130 24.56 0.80 6.19
N SER A 131 23.62 1.63 6.67
CA SER A 131 23.45 3.06 6.36
C SER A 131 23.29 3.37 4.85
N GLY A 132 22.72 4.53 4.51
CA GLY A 132 22.58 4.94 3.09
C GLY A 132 21.56 4.14 2.26
N VAL A 133 20.54 3.56 2.89
CA VAL A 133 19.47 2.83 2.19
C VAL A 133 18.28 3.76 1.95
N PHE A 134 17.82 3.81 0.70
CA PHE A 134 16.52 4.38 0.34
C PHE A 134 15.50 3.24 0.21
N VAL A 135 14.36 3.36 0.89
CA VAL A 135 13.29 2.36 0.87
C VAL A 135 12.03 2.99 0.27
N ALA A 136 11.54 2.44 -0.84
CA ALA A 136 10.28 2.82 -1.46
C ALA A 136 9.22 1.74 -1.22
N VAL A 137 8.08 2.15 -0.64
CA VAL A 137 6.91 1.30 -0.39
C VAL A 137 5.63 2.12 -0.56
N GLY A 138 4.50 1.45 -0.79
CA GLY A 138 3.20 2.11 -0.80
C GLY A 138 2.87 2.74 0.57
N ALA A 139 2.22 3.90 0.57
CA ALA A 139 1.99 4.71 1.77
C ALA A 139 1.28 3.95 2.91
N LEU A 140 0.28 3.11 2.60
CA LEU A 140 -0.43 2.32 3.61
C LEU A 140 0.45 1.29 4.33
N HIS A 141 1.61 0.91 3.78
CA HIS A 141 2.57 0.07 4.51
C HIS A 141 3.22 0.79 5.70
N LEU A 142 3.24 2.13 5.70
CA LEU A 142 3.94 2.92 6.70
C LEU A 142 3.16 3.05 8.02
N THR A 143 1.83 2.99 7.95
CA THR A 143 0.91 3.41 9.02
C THR A 143 0.26 2.24 9.76
N GLY A 144 -0.36 2.55 10.90
CA GLY A 144 -1.03 1.59 11.77
C GLY A 144 -0.10 0.77 12.68
N PRO A 145 -0.66 -0.06 13.60
CA PRO A 145 0.12 -0.82 14.57
C PRO A 145 1.08 -1.85 13.96
N ALA A 146 0.70 -2.40 12.81
CA ALA A 146 1.51 -3.32 12.00
C ALA A 146 2.28 -2.60 10.89
N GLY A 147 2.24 -1.26 10.84
CA GLY A 147 2.97 -0.44 9.90
C GLY A 147 4.49 -0.52 10.06
N LEU A 148 5.21 -0.25 8.99
CA LEU A 148 6.68 -0.28 8.99
C LEU A 148 7.29 0.77 9.91
N LEU A 149 6.73 1.99 10.01
CA LEU A 149 7.28 3.03 10.88
C LEU A 149 7.24 2.60 12.34
N GLU A 150 6.10 2.08 12.78
CA GLU A 150 5.94 1.57 14.14
C GLU A 150 6.77 0.30 14.37
N GLY A 151 6.84 -0.59 13.37
CA GLY A 151 7.71 -1.74 13.39
C GLY A 151 9.19 -1.38 13.58
N LEU A 152 9.68 -0.35 12.88
CA LEU A 152 11.05 0.14 12.99
C LEU A 152 11.31 0.78 14.37
N ARG A 153 10.37 1.56 14.91
CA ARG A 153 10.48 2.07 16.29
C ARG A 153 10.64 0.95 17.31
N ARG A 154 9.85 -0.12 17.19
CA ARG A 154 9.98 -1.32 18.05
C ARG A 154 11.32 -2.05 17.88
N HIS A 155 11.98 -1.91 16.72
CA HIS A 155 13.33 -2.42 16.49
C HIS A 155 14.43 -1.45 16.96
N GLY A 156 14.08 -0.38 17.69
CA GLY A 156 15.01 0.57 18.28
C GLY A 156 15.46 1.70 17.35
N TYR A 157 14.83 1.85 16.17
CA TYR A 157 15.11 2.98 15.29
C TYR A 157 14.39 4.23 15.76
N ALA A 158 15.10 5.37 15.73
CA ALA A 158 14.45 6.67 15.77
C ALA A 158 13.91 6.99 14.37
N VAL A 159 12.63 7.38 14.31
CA VAL A 159 11.92 7.63 13.05
C VAL A 159 11.38 9.05 13.07
N TYR A 160 11.83 9.85 12.10
CA TYR A 160 11.44 11.26 11.93
C TYR A 160 10.93 11.48 10.50
N PRO A 161 9.93 12.34 10.31
CA PRO A 161 9.59 12.80 8.98
C PRO A 161 10.75 13.65 8.43
N GLU A 162 11.09 13.46 7.16
CA GLU A 162 11.98 14.39 6.48
C GLU A 162 11.21 15.71 6.24
N PRO A 163 11.81 16.88 6.54
CA PRO A 163 11.17 18.16 6.25
C PRO A 163 10.92 18.31 4.74
N PRO A 164 9.86 19.05 4.34
CA PRO A 164 9.58 19.35 2.94
C PRO A 164 10.67 20.21 2.28
#